data_AF-A0A1H3NK82-F1
#
_entry.id   AF-A0A1H3NK82-F1
#
_cell.length_a   1.000
_cell.length_b   1.000
_cell.length_c   1.000
_cell.angle_alpha   90.00
_cell.angle_beta   90.00
_cell.angle_gamma   90.00
#
_symmetry.space_group_name_H-M   'P 1'
#
loop_
_entity.id
_entity.type
_entity.pdbx_description
1 polymer ?
#
loop_
_entity_poly.entity_id
_entity_poly.type
_entity_poly.pdbx_seq_one_letter_code
_entity_poly.pdbx_strand_id
1 'polypeptide(L)'
;MFSVRAGQQEMTLGTSRLIAVREGPNIRLAFDGARASWNQGPHRIDVFTFRPVVNKPGAFDDAASKSQSLYGLYAALAPQSMPPLLIDLYWLGYERDQGRFAAAQGREHRHSFGTRLFGIVRGWDWNTEAVFQIGNVGDQTIRAWTIASDTGFTFAALPWLSRLSLKADIASGDKNPDDGRLGTFNPKFLSWNLE
;
A
#
# COMPACT_ATOMS: atom_id res chain seq x y z
N MET A 1 -22.70 -3.94 -9.36
CA MET A 1 -23.11 -2.71 -8.65
C MET A 1 -22.07 -1.63 -8.87
N PHE A 2 -22.50 -0.44 -9.28
CA PHE A 2 -21.64 0.74 -9.42
C PHE A 2 -21.93 1.72 -8.28
N SER A 3 -20.90 2.36 -7.72
CA SER A 3 -21.05 3.38 -6.70
C SER A 3 -20.01 4.48 -6.86
N VAL A 4 -20.39 5.72 -6.58
CA VAL A 4 -19.49 6.87 -6.52
C VAL A 4 -19.59 7.48 -5.13
N ARG A 5 -18.45 7.85 -4.56
CA ARG A 5 -18.35 8.58 -3.29
C ARG A 5 -17.43 9.77 -3.48
N ALA A 6 -17.83 10.92 -2.96
CA ALA A 6 -17.04 12.14 -2.95
C ALA A 6 -17.12 12.79 -1.57
N GLY A 7 -16.01 13.40 -1.13
CA GLY A 7 -15.87 14.00 0.18
C GLY A 7 -14.75 13.36 1.00
N GLN A 8 -14.70 13.73 2.27
CA GLN A 8 -13.72 13.21 3.22
C GLN A 8 -14.00 11.74 3.53
N GLN A 9 -13.01 10.88 3.32
CA GLN A 9 -13.13 9.45 3.57
C GLN A 9 -11.82 8.85 4.07
N GLU A 10 -11.94 7.81 4.91
CA GLU A 10 -10.81 6.94 5.24
C GLU A 10 -10.64 5.89 4.13
N MET A 11 -9.40 5.56 3.80
CA MET A 11 -9.10 4.50 2.83
C MET A 11 -8.07 3.52 3.39
N THR A 12 -8.36 2.24 3.18
CA THR A 12 -7.46 1.11 3.43
C THR A 12 -7.23 0.40 2.10
N LEU A 13 -5.96 0.18 1.74
CA LEU A 13 -5.55 -0.59 0.57
C LEU A 13 -4.57 -1.69 1.00
N GLY A 14 -4.77 -2.93 0.53
CA GLY A 14 -3.83 -4.03 0.76
C GLY A 14 -3.71 -4.49 2.21
N THR A 15 -2.52 -4.99 2.59
CA THR A 15 -2.19 -5.41 3.97
C THR A 15 -1.10 -4.59 4.64
N SER A 16 -1.37 -4.16 5.88
CA SER A 16 -0.51 -3.44 6.82
C SER A 16 0.75 -4.18 7.31
N ARG A 17 1.19 -5.25 6.64
CA ARG A 17 2.21 -6.19 7.17
C ARG A 17 3.63 -5.91 6.69
N LEU A 18 3.79 -5.08 5.67
CA LEU A 18 5.09 -4.72 5.14
C LEU A 18 5.70 -3.60 5.99
N ILE A 19 6.56 -4.01 6.94
CA ILE A 19 7.59 -3.22 7.65
C ILE A 19 7.15 -2.69 9.03
N ALA A 20 7.33 -3.55 10.04
CA ALA A 20 7.47 -3.17 11.46
C ALA A 20 8.89 -2.65 11.79
N VAL A 21 9.54 -1.93 10.87
CA VAL A 21 10.88 -1.35 11.10
C VAL A 21 10.90 0.15 10.74
N ARG A 22 10.56 0.95 11.77
CA ARG A 22 10.90 2.36 12.10
C ARG A 22 9.89 3.51 11.88
N GLU A 23 9.72 4.23 13.01
CA GLU A 23 9.79 5.70 13.24
C GLU A 23 8.88 6.63 12.41
N GLY A 24 7.70 6.92 12.96
CA GLY A 24 6.79 7.99 12.54
C GLY A 24 5.33 7.65 12.82
N PRO A 25 4.47 8.59 13.27
CA PRO A 25 3.19 8.25 13.87
C PRO A 25 2.25 7.59 12.86
N ASN A 26 1.71 6.45 13.29
CA ASN A 26 0.75 5.58 12.62
C ASN A 26 -0.62 6.26 12.58
N ILE A 27 -0.76 7.30 11.74
CA ILE A 27 -1.96 8.16 11.71
C ILE A 27 -2.90 7.69 10.61
N ARG A 28 -4.15 7.38 11.01
CA ARG A 28 -5.29 7.27 10.11
C ARG A 28 -5.45 8.59 9.36
N LEU A 29 -5.11 8.63 8.07
CA LEU A 29 -5.28 9.84 7.29
C LEU A 29 -6.66 9.84 6.65
N ALA A 30 -7.44 10.86 6.99
CA ALA A 30 -8.61 11.23 6.22
C ALA A 30 -8.14 11.81 4.88
N PHE A 31 -8.84 11.45 3.81
CA PHE A 31 -8.57 11.93 2.46
C PHE A 31 -9.77 12.68 1.93
N ASP A 32 -9.53 13.87 1.39
CA ASP A 32 -10.53 14.58 0.60
C ASP A 32 -10.38 14.18 -0.86
N GLY A 33 -11.46 13.68 -1.45
CA GLY A 33 -11.44 13.35 -2.87
C GLY A 33 -12.65 12.56 -3.33
N ALA A 34 -12.44 11.80 -4.39
CA ALA A 34 -13.51 11.04 -5.02
C ALA A 34 -13.04 9.62 -5.37
N ARG A 35 -13.98 8.70 -5.32
CA ARG A 35 -13.79 7.30 -5.67
C ARG A 35 -14.99 6.78 -6.43
N ALA A 36 -14.72 6.10 -7.54
CA ALA A 36 -15.69 5.30 -8.25
C ALA A 36 -15.34 3.82 -8.04
N SER A 37 -16.37 3.02 -7.77
CA SER A 37 -16.24 1.58 -7.52
C SER A 37 -17.19 0.82 -8.39
N TRP A 38 -16.69 -0.27 -8.97
CA TRP A 38 -17.47 -1.24 -9.72
C TRP A 38 -17.28 -2.62 -9.09
N ASN A 39 -18.39 -3.29 -8.80
CA ASN A 39 -18.41 -4.62 -8.20
C ASN A 39 -19.20 -5.58 -9.09
N GLN A 40 -18.66 -6.76 -9.36
CA GLN A 40 -19.32 -7.85 -10.06
C GLN A 40 -19.02 -9.16 -9.36
N GLY A 41 -19.98 -9.68 -8.60
CA GLY A 41 -19.78 -10.88 -7.77
C GLY A 41 -18.64 -10.65 -6.77
N PRO A 42 -17.60 -11.52 -6.75
CA PRO A 42 -16.45 -11.37 -5.85
C PRO A 42 -15.39 -10.38 -6.37
N HIS A 43 -15.56 -9.82 -7.58
CA HIS A 43 -14.61 -8.91 -8.17
C HIS A 43 -14.98 -7.45 -7.87
N ARG A 44 -13.98 -6.63 -7.55
CA ARG A 44 -14.13 -5.19 -7.32
C ARG A 44 -13.02 -4.42 -8.01
N ILE A 45 -13.37 -3.30 -8.62
CA ILE A 45 -12.43 -2.33 -9.18
C ILE A 45 -12.75 -0.95 -8.61
N ASP A 46 -11.72 -0.22 -8.19
CA ASP A 46 -11.80 1.13 -7.68
C ASP A 46 -10.86 2.05 -8.43
N VAL A 47 -11.36 3.21 -8.85
CA VAL A 47 -10.55 4.34 -9.30
C VAL A 47 -10.73 5.46 -8.30
N PHE A 48 -9.65 6.11 -7.89
CA PHE A 48 -9.71 7.17 -6.91
C PHE A 48 -8.68 8.26 -7.13
N THR A 49 -9.00 9.44 -6.61
CA THR A 49 -8.09 10.57 -6.46
C THR A 49 -8.36 11.23 -5.12
N PHE A 50 -7.30 11.47 -4.37
CA PHE A 50 -7.32 11.87 -2.98
C PHE A 50 -6.24 12.87 -2.68
N ARG A 51 -6.52 13.75 -1.73
CA ARG A 51 -5.53 14.61 -1.08
C ARG A 51 -5.55 14.30 0.41
N PRO A 52 -4.40 13.94 1.02
CA PRO A 52 -4.35 13.70 2.46
C PRO A 52 -4.69 15.00 3.19
N VAL A 53 -5.53 14.90 4.22
CA VAL A 53 -5.79 16.00 5.14
C VAL A 53 -4.61 16.09 6.12
N VAL A 54 -4.00 17.26 6.23
CA VAL A 54 -2.91 17.51 7.17
C VAL A 54 -3.48 18.25 8.36
N ASN A 55 -3.52 17.60 9.53
CA ASN A 55 -3.96 18.24 10.77
C ASN A 55 -2.97 19.36 11.12
N LYS A 56 -3.42 20.61 11.04
CA LYS A 56 -2.67 21.75 11.58
C LYS A 56 -3.02 21.92 13.06
N PRO A 57 -2.06 22.29 13.94
CA PRO A 57 -2.39 22.64 15.31
C PRO A 57 -3.21 23.94 15.34
N GLY A 58 -4.54 23.80 15.44
CA GLY A 58 -5.53 24.86 15.53
C GLY A 58 -6.94 24.27 15.45
N ALA A 59 -7.91 24.82 16.19
CA ALA A 59 -9.30 24.36 16.08
C ALA A 59 -9.90 24.84 14.75
N PHE A 60 -10.54 23.94 13.99
CA PHE A 60 -11.26 24.21 12.72
C PHE A 60 -10.43 24.53 11.47
N ASP A 61 -9.18 24.07 11.35
CA ASP A 61 -8.30 24.41 10.22
C ASP A 61 -7.79 23.19 9.43
N ASP A 62 -8.63 22.16 9.32
CA ASP A 62 -8.39 20.97 8.49
C ASP A 62 -8.60 21.30 7.02
N ALA A 63 -7.51 21.60 6.31
CA ALA A 63 -7.52 21.82 4.87
C ALA A 63 -6.86 20.64 4.15
N ALA A 64 -7.49 20.17 3.06
CA ALA A 64 -6.86 19.25 2.12
C ALA A 64 -5.45 19.74 1.76
N SER A 65 -4.45 18.87 1.87
CA SER A 65 -3.08 19.23 1.51
C SER A 65 -3.02 19.70 0.06
N LYS A 66 -2.62 20.95 -0.17
CA LYS A 66 -2.32 21.44 -1.52
C LYS A 66 -1.00 20.87 -2.06
N SER A 67 -0.17 20.27 -1.19
CA SER A 67 1.18 19.85 -1.51
C SER A 67 1.35 18.34 -1.68
N GLN A 68 0.26 17.57 -1.54
CA GLN A 68 0.26 16.12 -1.70
C GLN A 68 -0.99 15.64 -2.43
N SER A 69 -0.82 14.68 -3.33
CA SER A 69 -1.93 13.99 -3.99
C SER A 69 -1.64 12.49 -4.07
N LEU A 70 -2.70 11.70 -3.99
CA LEU A 70 -2.68 10.25 -4.15
C LEU A 70 -3.81 9.89 -5.12
N TYR A 71 -3.50 9.20 -6.19
CA TYR A 71 -4.49 8.69 -7.13
C TYR A 71 -4.13 7.28 -7.55
N GLY A 72 -5.10 6.53 -8.04
CA GLY A 72 -4.80 5.16 -8.41
C GLY A 72 -5.98 4.34 -8.86
N LEU A 73 -5.62 3.10 -9.17
CA LEU A 73 -6.50 2.01 -9.53
C LEU A 73 -6.24 0.86 -8.56
N TYR A 74 -7.30 0.25 -8.06
CA TYR A 74 -7.24 -0.98 -7.27
C TYR A 74 -8.22 -2.00 -7.84
N ALA A 75 -7.82 -3.26 -7.88
CA ALA A 75 -8.67 -4.36 -8.29
C ALA A 75 -8.50 -5.54 -7.34
N ALA A 76 -9.61 -6.04 -6.79
CA ALA A 76 -9.70 -7.29 -6.05
C ALA A 76 -10.36 -8.34 -6.94
N LEU A 77 -9.68 -9.48 -7.13
CA LEU A 77 -10.09 -10.54 -8.05
C LEU A 77 -10.10 -11.90 -7.33
N ALA A 78 -11.12 -12.70 -7.61
CA ALA A 78 -11.25 -14.08 -7.16
C ALA A 78 -11.43 -15.01 -8.37
N PRO A 79 -10.34 -15.45 -9.04
CA PRO A 79 -10.44 -16.30 -10.22
C PRO A 79 -11.09 -17.65 -9.89
N GLN A 80 -12.22 -17.95 -10.54
CA GLN A 80 -12.97 -19.20 -10.32
C GLN A 80 -12.21 -20.46 -10.76
N SER A 81 -11.19 -20.32 -11.60
CA SER A 81 -10.33 -21.42 -12.04
C SER A 81 -9.29 -21.85 -10.99
N MET A 82 -9.05 -21.03 -9.96
CA MET A 82 -8.02 -21.27 -8.95
C MET A 82 -8.51 -21.02 -7.51
N PRO A 83 -9.68 -21.51 -7.06
CA PRO A 83 -10.09 -21.36 -5.67
C PRO A 83 -9.10 -22.08 -4.75
N PRO A 84 -8.68 -21.49 -3.60
CA PRO A 84 -9.22 -20.30 -2.92
C PRO A 84 -8.44 -19.00 -3.20
N LEU A 85 -7.72 -18.90 -4.32
CA LEU A 85 -6.83 -17.76 -4.60
C LEU A 85 -7.62 -16.45 -4.72
N LEU A 86 -7.15 -15.45 -3.98
CA LEU A 86 -7.55 -14.06 -4.07
C LEU A 86 -6.36 -13.22 -4.49
N ILE A 87 -6.62 -12.24 -5.36
CA ILE A 87 -5.60 -11.39 -5.97
C ILE A 87 -6.00 -9.94 -5.79
N ASP A 88 -5.15 -9.15 -5.14
CA ASP A 88 -5.21 -7.69 -5.25
C ASP A 88 -4.19 -7.22 -6.28
N LEU A 89 -4.57 -6.27 -7.11
CA LEU A 89 -3.71 -5.52 -8.02
C LEU A 89 -3.91 -4.03 -7.78
N TYR A 90 -2.83 -3.27 -7.72
CA TYR A 90 -2.95 -1.83 -7.55
C TYR A 90 -1.85 -1.05 -8.25
N TRP A 91 -2.23 0.15 -8.66
CA TRP A 91 -1.33 1.20 -9.12
C TRP A 91 -1.65 2.48 -8.36
N LEU A 92 -0.62 3.07 -7.74
CA LEU A 92 -0.72 4.28 -6.94
C LEU A 92 0.25 5.33 -7.48
N GLY A 93 -0.28 6.45 -7.94
CA GLY A 93 0.48 7.67 -8.19
C GLY A 93 0.47 8.55 -6.94
N TYR A 94 1.65 8.98 -6.51
CA TYR A 94 1.84 9.88 -5.40
C TYR A 94 2.68 11.07 -5.81
N GLU A 95 2.19 12.26 -5.52
CA GLU A 95 2.93 13.50 -5.75
C GLU A 95 3.10 14.25 -4.44
N ARG A 96 4.29 14.83 -4.24
CA ARG A 96 4.57 15.70 -3.10
C ARG A 96 5.54 16.80 -3.47
N ASP A 97 5.22 18.05 -3.11
CA ASP A 97 6.06 19.20 -3.48
C ASP A 97 7.44 19.21 -2.81
N GLN A 98 7.54 18.66 -1.60
CA GLN A 98 8.79 18.58 -0.82
C GLN A 98 8.98 17.19 -0.20
N GLY A 99 9.41 16.24 -1.02
CA GLY A 99 9.98 14.96 -0.58
C GLY A 99 11.36 15.18 0.04
N ARG A 100 11.63 14.52 1.17
CA ARG A 100 12.95 14.50 1.81
C ARG A 100 13.29 13.07 2.22
N PHE A 101 14.39 12.56 1.69
CA PHE A 101 14.96 11.25 1.91
C PHE A 101 16.43 11.42 2.32
N ALA A 102 17.08 10.35 2.80
CA ALA A 102 18.47 10.41 3.22
C ALA A 102 19.41 10.89 2.10
N ALA A 103 19.14 10.49 0.86
CA ALA A 103 19.94 10.86 -0.31
C ALA A 103 19.31 11.96 -1.18
N ALA A 104 18.00 12.25 -1.09
CA ALA A 104 17.29 13.10 -2.06
C ALA A 104 16.34 14.11 -1.40
N GLN A 105 16.25 15.32 -1.97
CA GLN A 105 15.26 16.32 -1.60
C GLN A 105 14.68 16.98 -2.85
N GLY A 106 13.39 17.26 -2.85
CA GLY A 106 12.73 17.98 -3.94
C GLY A 106 11.31 17.51 -4.19
N ARG A 107 10.73 17.92 -5.32
CA ARG A 107 9.42 17.43 -5.74
C ARG A 107 9.50 15.92 -6.00
N GLU A 108 8.59 15.18 -5.37
CA GLU A 108 8.46 13.73 -5.53
C GLU A 108 7.29 13.44 -6.46
N HIS A 109 7.55 12.61 -7.46
CA HIS A 109 6.54 11.94 -8.27
C HIS A 109 6.86 10.46 -8.24
N ARG A 110 5.97 9.65 -7.66
CA ARG A 110 6.18 8.22 -7.47
C ARG A 110 4.99 7.43 -7.97
N HIS A 111 5.26 6.39 -8.75
CA HIS A 111 4.29 5.35 -9.07
C HIS A 111 4.67 4.06 -8.35
N SER A 112 3.71 3.47 -7.64
CA SER A 112 3.84 2.16 -7.01
C SER A 112 2.89 1.18 -7.70
N PHE A 113 3.43 0.07 -8.17
CA PHE A 113 2.67 -1.04 -8.77
C PHE A 113 2.79 -2.21 -7.82
N GLY A 114 1.67 -2.74 -7.34
CA GLY A 114 1.68 -3.85 -6.41
C GLY A 114 0.69 -4.94 -6.76
N THR A 115 1.03 -6.14 -6.32
CA THR A 115 0.18 -7.31 -6.39
C THR A 115 0.24 -8.07 -5.09
N ARG A 116 -0.91 -8.60 -4.66
CA ARG A 116 -1.03 -9.44 -3.49
C ARG A 116 -1.78 -10.71 -3.84
N LEU A 117 -1.23 -11.84 -3.45
CA LEU A 117 -1.79 -13.18 -3.65
C LEU A 117 -2.03 -13.80 -2.29
N PHE A 118 -3.27 -14.17 -1.99
CA PHE A 118 -3.63 -14.71 -0.68
C PHE A 118 -4.76 -15.73 -0.77
N GLY A 119 -4.90 -16.55 0.25
CA GLY A 119 -5.91 -17.59 0.30
C GLY A 119 -5.76 -18.49 1.51
N ILE A 120 -6.78 -19.31 1.74
CA ILE A 120 -6.80 -20.31 2.80
C ILE A 120 -7.50 -21.58 2.31
N VAL A 121 -6.86 -22.73 2.49
CA VAL A 121 -7.46 -24.05 2.21
C VAL A 121 -6.90 -25.11 3.13
N ARG A 122 -7.79 -25.92 3.73
CA ARG A 122 -7.44 -27.12 4.52
C ARG A 122 -6.34 -26.87 5.56
N GLY A 123 -6.46 -25.77 6.31
CA GLY A 123 -5.52 -25.38 7.35
C GLY A 123 -4.29 -24.60 6.86
N TRP A 124 -3.99 -24.60 5.56
CA TRP A 124 -2.96 -23.75 4.97
C TRP A 124 -3.50 -22.37 4.69
N ASP A 125 -2.77 -21.34 5.08
CA ASP A 125 -3.01 -19.95 4.69
C ASP A 125 -1.73 -19.33 4.11
N TRP A 126 -1.90 -18.46 3.12
CA TRP A 126 -0.79 -17.72 2.53
C TRP A 126 -1.19 -16.29 2.23
N ASN A 127 -0.21 -15.41 2.27
CA ASN A 127 -0.31 -14.03 1.87
C ASN A 127 1.06 -13.58 1.36
N THR A 128 1.15 -13.25 0.07
CA THR A 128 2.38 -12.74 -0.55
C THR A 128 2.08 -11.43 -1.25
N GLU A 129 2.87 -10.40 -1.01
CA GLU A 129 2.70 -9.08 -1.60
C GLU A 129 4.04 -8.60 -2.18
N ALA A 130 3.99 -8.13 -3.42
CA ALA A 130 5.14 -7.58 -4.12
C ALA A 130 4.81 -6.19 -4.63
N VAL A 131 5.73 -5.24 -4.45
CA VAL A 131 5.56 -3.86 -4.89
C VAL A 131 6.80 -3.39 -5.63
N PHE A 132 6.60 -2.70 -6.74
CA PHE A 132 7.63 -2.02 -7.51
C PHE A 132 7.33 -0.52 -7.57
N GLN A 133 8.33 0.30 -7.28
CA GLN A 133 8.25 1.75 -7.26
C GLN A 133 9.18 2.36 -8.29
N ILE A 134 8.64 3.32 -9.05
CA ILE A 134 9.39 4.13 -10.01
C ILE A 134 9.00 5.61 -9.88
N GLY A 135 9.83 6.51 -10.41
CA GLY A 135 9.54 7.94 -10.40
C GLY A 135 10.79 8.78 -10.17
N ASN A 136 10.61 9.94 -9.55
CA ASN A 136 11.70 10.84 -9.18
C ASN A 136 11.48 11.52 -7.83
N VAL A 137 12.57 11.97 -7.22
CA VAL A 137 12.58 12.93 -6.12
C VAL A 137 13.67 13.96 -6.39
N GLY A 138 13.27 15.21 -6.67
CA GLY A 138 14.23 16.20 -7.18
C GLY A 138 14.90 15.67 -8.45
N ASP A 139 16.23 15.70 -8.48
CA ASP A 139 17.03 15.24 -9.63
C ASP A 139 17.32 13.72 -9.61
N GLN A 140 16.83 12.98 -8.61
CA GLN A 140 17.10 11.54 -8.48
C GLN A 140 15.96 10.67 -9.02
N THR A 141 16.32 9.55 -9.65
CA THR A 141 15.36 8.57 -10.15
C THR A 141 15.04 7.51 -9.09
N ILE A 142 13.76 7.29 -8.79
CA ILE A 142 13.29 6.20 -7.93
C ILE A 142 13.26 4.90 -8.74
N ARG A 143 13.90 3.84 -8.22
CA ARG A 143 13.69 2.46 -8.64
C ARG A 143 13.85 1.54 -7.43
N ALA A 144 12.74 1.14 -6.85
CA ALA A 144 12.76 0.32 -5.64
C ALA A 144 11.72 -0.79 -5.71
N TRP A 145 11.90 -1.85 -4.93
CA TRP A 145 10.94 -2.94 -4.84
C TRP A 145 10.94 -3.58 -3.46
N THR A 146 9.86 -4.27 -3.13
CA THR A 146 9.78 -5.11 -1.94
C THR A 146 8.93 -6.34 -2.22
N ILE A 147 9.21 -7.42 -1.50
CA ILE A 147 8.40 -8.63 -1.45
C ILE A 147 8.25 -9.02 0.03
N ALA A 148 7.01 -9.27 0.45
CA ALA A 148 6.68 -9.89 1.73
C ALA A 148 5.89 -11.16 1.51
N SER A 149 6.11 -12.14 2.38
CA SER A 149 5.36 -13.39 2.39
C SER A 149 5.11 -13.87 3.81
N ASP A 150 3.91 -14.38 4.06
CA ASP A 150 3.48 -15.06 5.28
C ASP A 150 2.74 -16.32 4.86
N THR A 151 3.27 -17.48 5.22
CA THR A 151 2.64 -18.78 4.95
C THR A 151 2.53 -19.56 6.24
N GLY A 152 1.33 -20.03 6.55
CA GLY A 152 1.02 -20.71 7.80
C GLY A 152 0.24 -22.00 7.60
N PHE A 153 0.31 -22.84 8.63
CA PHE A 153 -0.53 -24.02 8.77
C PHE A 153 -1.15 -24.07 10.16
N THR A 154 -2.47 -24.25 10.20
CA THR A 154 -3.27 -24.37 11.41
C THR A 154 -3.60 -25.84 11.68
N PHE A 155 -3.18 -26.33 12.85
CA PHE A 155 -3.41 -27.70 13.28
C PHE A 155 -4.79 -27.82 13.93
N ALA A 156 -5.81 -28.14 13.13
CA ALA A 156 -7.19 -28.25 13.60
C ALA A 156 -7.42 -29.34 14.67
N ALA A 157 -6.55 -30.36 14.72
CA ALA A 157 -6.64 -31.47 15.67
C ALA A 157 -5.95 -31.21 17.02
N LEU A 158 -5.22 -30.09 17.16
CA LEU A 158 -4.57 -29.73 18.42
C LEU A 158 -5.48 -28.86 19.29
N PRO A 159 -5.38 -28.96 20.63
CA PRO A 159 -5.98 -27.98 21.52
C PRO A 159 -5.57 -26.56 21.13
N TRP A 160 -6.51 -25.61 21.25
CA TRP A 160 -6.28 -24.18 21.00
C TRP A 160 -5.96 -23.76 19.56
N LEU A 161 -6.19 -24.60 18.54
CA LEU A 161 -6.01 -24.25 17.12
C LEU A 161 -4.64 -23.63 16.82
N SER A 162 -3.58 -24.30 17.30
CA SER A 162 -2.21 -23.81 17.11
C SER A 162 -1.89 -23.60 15.63
N ARG A 163 -1.27 -22.46 15.30
CA ARG A 163 -0.82 -22.11 13.95
C ARG A 163 0.69 -21.91 13.95
N LEU A 164 1.39 -22.57 13.05
CA LEU A 164 2.80 -22.32 12.76
C LEU A 164 2.90 -21.55 11.45
N SER A 165 3.72 -20.49 11.40
CA SER A 165 3.91 -19.71 10.18
C SER A 165 5.35 -19.28 9.96
N LEU A 166 5.73 -19.21 8.69
CA LEU A 166 6.98 -18.65 8.22
C LEU A 166 6.71 -17.30 7.56
N LYS A 167 7.48 -16.29 7.94
CA LYS A 167 7.44 -14.95 7.33
C LYS A 167 8.80 -14.60 6.73
N ALA A 168 8.79 -14.05 5.53
CA ALA A 168 10.00 -13.58 4.86
C ALA A 168 9.72 -12.28 4.12
N ASP A 169 10.54 -11.28 4.40
CA ASP A 169 10.43 -9.93 3.84
C ASP A 169 11.78 -9.49 3.27
N ILE A 170 11.77 -8.92 2.08
CA ILE A 170 12.95 -8.36 1.42
C ILE A 170 12.57 -7.07 0.70
N ALA A 171 13.34 -6.02 0.96
CA ALA A 171 13.17 -4.72 0.32
C ALA A 171 14.49 -4.28 -0.32
N SER A 172 14.41 -3.60 -1.47
CA SER A 172 15.60 -3.02 -2.09
C SER A 172 16.13 -1.87 -1.22
N GLY A 173 17.45 -1.83 -1.08
CA GLY A 173 18.17 -0.71 -0.48
C GLY A 173 18.96 0.04 -1.55
N ASP A 174 19.22 1.31 -1.27
CA ASP A 174 20.17 2.09 -2.04
C ASP A 174 21.60 1.56 -1.81
N LYS A 175 22.30 1.25 -2.91
CA LYS A 175 23.66 0.68 -2.88
C LYS A 175 24.74 1.76 -3.03
N ASN A 176 24.39 2.94 -3.55
CA ASN A 176 25.32 4.05 -3.74
C ASN A 176 24.56 5.39 -3.78
N PRO A 177 24.62 6.22 -2.72
CA PRO A 177 23.86 7.47 -2.65
C PRO A 177 24.29 8.54 -3.66
N ASP A 178 25.44 8.37 -4.32
CA ASP A 178 26.00 9.35 -5.28
C ASP A 178 25.72 8.99 -6.76
N ASP A 179 24.96 7.93 -7.05
CA ASP A 179 24.70 7.45 -8.42
C ASP A 179 23.46 8.09 -9.09
N GLY A 180 22.78 9.01 -8.39
CA GLY A 180 21.56 9.67 -8.86
C GLY A 180 20.31 8.77 -8.83
N ARG A 181 20.35 7.62 -8.14
CA ARG A 181 19.21 6.69 -8.02
C ARG A 181 18.84 6.45 -6.57
N LEU A 182 17.55 6.54 -6.28
CA LEU A 182 16.99 6.12 -5.00
C LEU A 182 16.55 4.66 -5.08
N GLY A 183 17.41 3.75 -4.61
CA GLY A 183 17.16 2.30 -4.53
C GLY A 183 16.39 1.84 -3.27
N THR A 184 16.25 2.73 -2.28
CA THR A 184 15.58 2.42 -1.02
C THR A 184 14.06 2.41 -1.18
N PHE A 185 13.46 1.26 -0.89
CA PHE A 185 12.02 1.11 -0.87
C PHE A 185 11.36 1.97 0.21
N ASN A 186 10.27 2.67 -0.14
CA ASN A 186 9.53 3.52 0.78
C ASN A 186 8.21 2.84 1.20
N PRO A 187 8.05 2.44 2.48
CA PRO A 187 6.88 1.71 2.97
C PRO A 187 5.60 2.56 3.09
N LYS A 188 5.66 3.87 2.86
CA LYS A 188 4.52 4.78 3.09
C LYS A 188 3.21 4.38 2.38
N PHE A 189 3.26 3.57 1.32
CA PHE A 189 2.07 3.11 0.60
C PHE A 189 1.59 1.71 0.99
N LEU A 190 2.35 1.01 1.83
CA LEU A 190 2.04 -0.33 2.32
C LEU A 190 1.50 -0.33 3.76
N SER A 191 1.64 0.78 4.48
CA SER A 191 1.21 0.91 5.87
C SER A 191 -0.13 1.66 6.03
N TRP A 192 -1.08 1.51 5.09
CA TRP A 192 -2.41 2.13 5.20
C TRP A 192 -3.38 1.24 6.00
N ASN A 193 -3.23 1.29 7.33
CA ASN A 193 -4.11 0.91 8.46
C ASN A 193 -4.49 -0.55 8.83
N LEU A 194 -3.95 -0.94 10.00
CA LEU A 194 -4.52 -1.52 11.24
C LEU A 194 -5.13 -2.94 11.26
N GLU A 195 -4.59 -3.74 12.18
CA GLU A 195 -5.25 -3.93 13.49
C GLU A 195 -4.49 -3.14 14.55
#